data_AF-A0A8T1ZEI6-F1
#
_entry.id   AF-A0A8T1ZEI6-F1
#
_cell.length_a   1.000
_cell.length_b   1.000
_cell.length_c   1.000
_cell.angle_alpha   90.00
_cell.angle_beta   90.00
_cell.angle_gamma   90.00
#
_symmetry.space_group_name_H-M   'P 1'
#
loop_
_entity.id
_entity.type
_entity.pdbx_description
1 polymer ?
#
loop_
_entity_poly.entity_id
_entity_poly.type
_entity_poly.pdbx_seq_one_letter_code
_entity_poly.pdbx_strand_id
1 'polypeptide(L)'
;MSKIIGKRGINYFHRLNSASFTSVSASSIEKGQNRVIDASLTLIRERAKLKGELVRLLGGAKASTSLLGVPLGHNSSFLQGPAFAPPRIREAIWCGSTNSATEEGKELKDPRVLTDVGDVPVQEIRDCGVDDDRLMNVISESVKLVMDEEPLRPLVLGGDHSISYPVVRAVSEKLGGPVDILHLDAHPDIYDCFEGNKYSHASSFARIMEGGYARRLLQVGIRSINQEGREQGKRFGVEQYEMRTFSKDRPMLENLVSLSLPEFRQDEEY
;
A
#
# COMPACT_ATOMS: atom_id res chain seq x y z
N MET A 1 44.02 24.92 23.85
CA MET A 1 43.10 25.80 23.09
C MET A 1 42.41 24.97 22.01
N SER A 2 41.27 24.36 22.33
CA SER A 2 40.47 23.54 21.41
C SER A 2 39.18 24.29 21.10
N LYS A 3 38.99 24.70 19.84
CA LYS A 3 37.78 25.36 19.36
C LYS A 3 36.87 24.32 18.73
N ILE A 4 35.77 24.05 19.41
CA ILE A 4 34.62 23.27 18.94
C ILE A 4 34.00 24.01 17.75
N ILE A 5 34.04 23.39 16.58
CA ILE A 5 33.31 23.81 15.39
C ILE A 5 31.84 23.43 15.62
N GLY A 6 31.05 24.42 16.06
CA GLY A 6 29.62 24.25 16.32
C GLY A 6 28.86 23.99 15.02
N LYS A 7 28.17 22.85 14.99
CA LYS A 7 27.12 22.47 14.02
C LYS A 7 26.09 23.59 13.90
N ARG A 8 26.24 24.46 12.90
CA ARG A 8 25.21 25.42 12.47
C ARG A 8 24.52 24.87 11.22
N GLY A 9 23.44 24.13 11.45
CA GLY A 9 22.48 23.67 10.45
C GLY A 9 21.42 22.87 11.21
N ILE A 10 20.14 23.15 10.99
CA ILE A 10 18.97 22.69 11.78
C ILE A 10 18.68 23.51 13.05
N ASN A 11 18.62 24.85 12.94
CA ASN A 11 18.01 25.68 13.99
C ASN A 11 17.18 26.84 13.42
N TYR A 12 16.54 26.63 12.26
CA TYR A 12 15.68 27.63 11.63
C TYR A 12 14.17 27.35 11.76
N PHE A 13 13.76 26.46 12.67
CA PHE A 13 12.34 26.19 12.97
C PHE A 13 12.01 26.11 14.47
N HIS A 14 12.82 26.75 15.33
CA HIS A 14 12.47 26.99 16.75
C HIS A 14 12.44 28.48 17.13
N ARG A 15 12.24 29.38 16.15
CA ARG A 15 11.93 30.80 16.39
C ARG A 15 10.60 31.22 15.77
N LEU A 16 9.55 30.45 16.04
CA LEU A 16 8.15 30.89 15.88
C LEU A 16 7.37 30.88 17.20
N ASN A 17 8.07 30.87 18.35
CA ASN A 17 7.46 31.00 19.68
C ASN A 17 7.54 32.43 20.26
N SER A 18 7.64 33.46 19.42
CA SER A 18 7.71 34.87 19.91
C SER A 18 6.83 35.86 19.14
N ALA A 19 5.86 35.37 18.38
CA ALA A 19 4.74 36.19 17.92
C ALA A 19 3.48 35.57 18.51
N SER A 20 2.67 36.39 19.18
CA SER A 20 1.36 36.02 19.69
C SER A 20 0.48 35.54 18.54
N PHE A 21 0.49 34.22 18.28
CA PHE A 21 -0.58 33.61 17.51
C PHE A 21 -1.84 33.77 18.36
N THR A 22 -2.75 34.63 17.90
CA THR A 22 -4.18 34.44 18.14
C THR A 22 -4.46 32.96 17.98
N SER A 23 -4.91 32.29 19.04
CA SER A 23 -5.15 30.85 19.05
C SER A 23 -6.02 30.48 17.85
N VAL A 24 -5.45 29.76 16.88
CA VAL A 24 -6.24 29.18 15.80
C VAL A 24 -7.25 28.26 16.48
N SER A 25 -8.54 28.52 16.26
CA SER A 25 -9.58 27.73 16.93
C SER A 25 -9.53 26.29 16.45
N ALA A 26 -9.86 25.34 17.35
CA ALA A 26 -9.96 23.92 17.00
C ALA A 26 -10.89 23.70 15.77
N SER A 27 -11.98 24.45 15.68
CA SER A 27 -12.88 24.42 14.51
C SER A 27 -12.20 24.88 13.22
N SER A 28 -11.29 25.85 13.26
CA SER A 28 -10.54 26.27 12.08
C SER A 28 -9.53 25.20 11.65
N ILE A 29 -8.92 24.49 12.61
CA ILE A 29 -8.01 23.36 12.34
C ILE A 29 -8.79 22.22 11.67
N GLU A 30 -9.92 21.82 12.25
CA GLU A 30 -10.77 20.76 11.70
C GLU A 30 -11.25 21.07 10.27
N LYS A 31 -11.69 22.31 10.01
CA LYS A 31 -12.04 22.76 8.66
C LYS A 31 -10.85 22.73 7.70
N GLY A 32 -9.64 23.03 8.20
CA GLY A 32 -8.40 22.92 7.45
C GLY A 32 -8.10 21.47 7.06
N GLN A 33 -8.14 20.56 8.04
CA GLN A 33 -7.95 19.12 7.83
C GLN A 33 -8.91 18.56 6.78
N ASN A 34 -10.19 18.89 6.89
CA ASN A 34 -11.21 18.43 5.94
C ASN A 34 -10.89 18.88 4.53
N ARG A 35 -10.57 20.16 4.33
CA ARG A 35 -10.23 20.69 2.99
C ARG A 35 -8.94 20.10 2.42
N VAL A 36 -7.92 19.87 3.25
CA VAL A 36 -6.69 19.21 2.82
C VAL A 36 -6.98 17.79 2.36
N ILE A 37 -7.76 17.03 3.13
CA ILE A 37 -8.17 15.67 2.75
C ILE A 37 -9.01 15.69 1.47
N ASP A 38 -9.99 16.59 1.35
CA ASP A 38 -10.86 16.68 0.17
C ASP A 38 -10.04 16.99 -1.10
N ALA A 39 -9.07 17.90 -1.01
CA ALA A 39 -8.17 18.21 -2.11
C ALA A 39 -7.28 17.01 -2.48
N SER A 40 -6.74 16.31 -1.48
CA SER A 40 -5.94 15.09 -1.66
C SER A 40 -6.73 13.99 -2.38
N LEU A 41 -7.96 13.73 -1.95
CA LEU A 41 -8.84 12.75 -2.61
C LEU A 41 -9.25 13.22 -4.01
N THR A 42 -9.43 14.52 -4.21
CA THR A 42 -9.79 15.08 -5.53
C THR A 42 -8.65 14.91 -6.55
N LEU A 43 -7.39 15.08 -6.15
CA LEU A 43 -6.24 14.81 -7.02
C LEU A 43 -6.25 13.36 -7.53
N ILE A 44 -6.49 12.40 -6.64
CA ILE A 44 -6.57 10.98 -7.01
C ILE A 44 -7.79 10.72 -7.90
N ARG A 45 -8.97 11.24 -7.53
CA ARG A 45 -10.22 11.07 -8.28
C ARG A 45 -10.11 11.57 -9.73
N GLU A 46 -9.69 12.81 -9.91
CA GLU A 46 -9.61 13.40 -11.25
C GLU A 46 -8.55 12.70 -12.11
N ARG A 47 -7.44 12.26 -11.52
CA ARG A 47 -6.43 11.50 -12.26
C ARG A 47 -6.94 10.09 -12.60
N ALA A 48 -7.58 9.39 -11.67
CA ALA A 48 -8.21 8.10 -11.92
C ALA A 48 -9.24 8.19 -13.05
N LYS A 49 -10.11 9.21 -13.03
CA LYS A 49 -11.10 9.47 -14.06
C LYS A 49 -10.48 9.59 -15.45
N LEU A 50 -9.45 10.45 -15.59
CA LEU A 50 -8.76 10.62 -16.87
C LEU A 50 -8.10 9.32 -17.36
N LYS A 51 -7.54 8.51 -16.46
CA LYS A 51 -6.95 7.21 -16.82
C LYS A 51 -8.01 6.20 -17.22
N GLY A 52 -9.13 6.13 -16.48
CA GLY A 52 -10.27 5.28 -16.81
C GLY A 52 -10.85 5.62 -18.18
N GLU A 53 -11.09 6.91 -18.46
CA GLU A 53 -11.57 7.38 -19.77
C GLU A 53 -10.60 6.99 -20.91
N LEU A 54 -9.29 7.18 -20.71
CA LEU A 54 -8.28 6.79 -21.70
C LEU A 54 -8.29 5.29 -21.99
N VAL A 55 -8.37 4.46 -20.96
CA VAL A 55 -8.43 3.00 -21.12
C VAL A 55 -9.72 2.56 -21.83
N ARG A 56 -10.87 3.13 -21.43
CA ARG A 56 -12.18 2.83 -22.05
C ARG A 56 -12.22 3.27 -23.51
N LEU A 57 -11.61 4.40 -23.85
CA LEU A 57 -11.51 4.90 -25.23
C LEU A 57 -10.72 3.94 -26.14
N LEU A 58 -9.66 3.32 -25.62
CA LEU A 58 -8.86 2.34 -26.37
C LEU A 58 -9.57 0.98 -26.51
N GLY A 59 -10.52 0.66 -25.63
CA GLY A 59 -11.30 -0.57 -25.65
C GLY A 59 -10.49 -1.85 -25.43
N GLY A 60 -11.19 -2.98 -25.29
CA GLY A 60 -10.58 -4.33 -25.21
C GLY A 60 -10.02 -4.75 -23.85
N ALA A 61 -9.77 -3.82 -22.92
CA ALA A 61 -9.29 -4.15 -21.58
C ALA A 61 -10.43 -4.64 -20.67
N LYS A 62 -10.21 -5.77 -19.97
CA LYS A 62 -11.08 -6.25 -18.88
C LYS A 62 -10.59 -5.85 -17.50
N ALA A 63 -9.29 -5.58 -17.39
CA ALA A 63 -8.62 -5.05 -16.22
C ALA A 63 -7.38 -4.28 -16.69
N SER A 64 -7.09 -3.14 -16.05
CA SER A 64 -5.90 -2.35 -16.33
C SER A 64 -5.22 -1.95 -15.03
N THR A 65 -3.94 -2.27 -14.90
CA THR A 65 -3.19 -1.95 -13.68
C THR A 65 -3.00 -0.44 -13.57
N SER A 66 -3.30 0.14 -12.41
CA SER A 66 -3.08 1.55 -12.15
C SER A 66 -2.27 1.76 -10.87
N LEU A 67 -1.11 2.41 -11.01
CA LEU A 67 -0.22 2.71 -9.89
C LEU A 67 -0.84 3.75 -8.97
N LEU A 68 -0.82 3.50 -7.66
CA LEU A 68 -1.16 4.47 -6.60
C LEU A 68 -0.06 4.45 -5.56
N GLY A 69 0.68 5.53 -5.37
CA GLY A 69 1.72 5.57 -4.34
C GLY A 69 1.19 6.05 -2.99
N VAL A 70 1.71 5.44 -1.92
CA VAL A 70 1.39 5.80 -0.53
C VAL A 70 2.70 6.07 0.20
N PRO A 71 3.29 7.28 0.08
CA PRO A 71 4.61 7.61 0.62
C PRO A 71 4.60 7.75 2.16
N LEU A 72 4.40 6.64 2.88
CA LEU A 72 4.23 6.56 4.33
C LEU A 72 5.33 5.71 4.96
N GLY A 73 6.07 6.23 5.93
CA GLY A 73 7.17 5.49 6.58
C GLY A 73 7.18 5.55 8.10
N HIS A 74 6.23 6.26 8.73
CA HIS A 74 6.29 6.52 10.18
C HIS A 74 5.85 5.34 11.05
N ASN A 75 5.30 4.28 10.43
CA ASN A 75 4.93 3.04 11.11
C ASN A 75 6.07 1.99 11.07
N SER A 76 7.19 2.33 10.44
CA SER A 76 8.40 1.52 10.41
C SER A 76 9.08 1.47 11.78
N SER A 77 9.51 0.28 12.20
CA SER A 77 10.17 0.08 13.51
C SER A 77 11.68 0.37 13.52
N PHE A 78 12.31 0.54 12.36
CA PHE A 78 13.77 0.80 12.29
C PHE A 78 14.11 2.05 11.46
N LEU A 79 13.69 2.11 10.19
CA LEU A 79 13.98 3.24 9.30
C LEU A 79 12.75 3.62 8.49
N GLN A 80 12.48 4.93 8.38
CA GLN A 80 11.32 5.49 7.66
C GLN A 80 11.61 5.79 6.18
N GLY A 81 12.75 5.30 5.66
CA GLY A 81 13.18 5.47 4.27
C GLY A 81 12.14 5.05 3.20
N PRO A 82 11.27 4.04 3.43
CA PRO A 82 10.24 3.66 2.46
C PRO A 82 9.31 4.81 2.05
N ALA A 83 9.13 5.86 2.87
CA ALA A 83 8.33 7.02 2.50
C ALA A 83 8.78 7.71 1.18
N PHE A 84 10.04 7.51 0.78
CA PHE A 84 10.62 8.09 -0.44
C PHE A 84 10.58 7.13 -1.66
N ALA A 85 10.03 5.92 -1.51
CA ALA A 85 10.09 4.88 -2.53
C ALA A 85 9.22 5.14 -3.76
N PRO A 86 7.96 5.62 -3.68
CA PRO A 86 7.07 5.68 -4.84
C PRO A 86 7.63 6.47 -6.04
N PRO A 87 8.24 7.66 -5.86
CA PRO A 87 8.85 8.38 -6.98
C PRO A 87 10.04 7.63 -7.61
N ARG A 88 10.86 6.95 -6.80
CA ARG A 88 12.05 6.22 -7.28
C ARG A 88 11.69 4.94 -8.03
N ILE A 89 10.62 4.27 -7.61
CA ILE A 89 10.10 3.12 -8.34
C ILE A 89 9.63 3.56 -9.73
N ARG A 90 8.90 4.68 -9.84
CA ARG A 90 8.47 5.22 -11.14
C ARG A 90 9.63 5.61 -12.05
N GLU A 91 10.67 6.24 -11.50
CA GLU A 91 11.90 6.57 -12.22
C GLU A 91 12.53 5.30 -12.82
N ALA A 92 12.60 4.21 -12.06
CA ALA A 92 13.16 2.95 -12.52
C ALA A 92 12.31 2.27 -13.61
N ILE A 93 10.98 2.31 -13.50
CA ILE A 93 10.06 1.74 -14.52
C ILE A 93 10.31 2.37 -15.90
N TRP A 94 10.57 3.68 -15.96
CA TRP A 94 10.71 4.44 -17.20
C TRP A 94 12.16 4.85 -17.51
N CYS A 95 13.14 4.19 -16.89
CA CYS A 95 14.55 4.48 -17.10
C CYS A 95 14.96 4.19 -18.56
N GLY A 96 15.69 5.11 -19.20
CA GLY A 96 16.12 4.94 -20.60
C GLY A 96 17.06 3.76 -20.86
N SER A 97 17.51 3.05 -19.82
CA SER A 97 18.30 1.82 -19.94
C SER A 97 17.46 0.57 -20.18
N THR A 98 16.15 0.61 -19.88
CA THR A 98 15.22 -0.49 -20.10
C THR A 98 14.39 -0.26 -21.37
N ASN A 99 13.79 -1.32 -21.88
CA ASN A 99 12.68 -1.19 -22.83
C ASN A 99 11.35 -1.16 -22.06
N SER A 100 10.23 -1.00 -22.78
CA SER A 100 8.89 -0.92 -22.19
C SER A 100 8.10 -2.23 -22.25
N ALA A 101 8.74 -3.37 -22.59
CA ALA A 101 8.08 -4.67 -22.63
C ALA A 101 8.31 -5.44 -21.31
N THR A 102 7.27 -6.11 -20.81
CA THR A 102 7.42 -7.10 -19.72
C THR A 102 8.07 -8.39 -20.24
N GLU A 103 8.51 -9.28 -19.33
CA GLU A 103 9.09 -10.57 -19.72
C GLU A 103 8.15 -11.42 -20.61
N GLU A 104 6.84 -11.36 -20.36
CA GLU A 104 5.80 -12.07 -21.15
C GLU A 104 5.35 -11.28 -22.40
N GLY A 105 5.96 -10.13 -22.69
CA GLY A 105 5.71 -9.36 -23.91
C GLY A 105 4.54 -8.37 -23.86
N LYS A 106 4.04 -7.97 -22.69
CA LYS A 106 3.06 -6.88 -22.59
C LYS A 106 3.75 -5.52 -22.71
N GLU A 107 3.14 -4.59 -23.43
CA GLU A 107 3.67 -3.23 -23.65
C GLU A 107 3.22 -2.28 -22.52
N LEU A 108 4.16 -1.82 -21.69
CA LEU A 108 3.88 -0.92 -20.56
C LEU A 108 3.41 0.47 -21.01
N LYS A 109 3.78 0.93 -22.22
CA LYS A 109 3.29 2.21 -22.75
C LYS A 109 1.83 2.18 -23.17
N ASP A 110 1.22 1.00 -23.27
CA ASP A 110 -0.22 0.87 -23.50
C ASP A 110 -0.97 1.16 -22.19
N PRO A 111 -1.84 2.19 -22.14
CA PRO A 111 -2.64 2.50 -20.94
C PRO A 111 -3.50 1.33 -20.48
N ARG A 112 -3.87 0.40 -21.38
CA ARG A 112 -4.63 -0.79 -21.03
C ARG A 112 -3.82 -1.78 -20.18
N VAL A 113 -2.49 -1.71 -20.26
CA VAL A 113 -1.56 -2.51 -19.46
C VAL A 113 -1.21 -1.77 -18.17
N LEU A 114 -0.79 -0.50 -18.26
CA LEU A 114 -0.35 0.27 -17.10
C LEU A 114 -0.74 1.75 -17.17
N THR A 115 -1.38 2.25 -16.11
CA THR A 115 -1.57 3.67 -15.83
C THR A 115 -1.00 4.06 -14.47
N ASP A 116 -1.01 5.35 -14.15
CA ASP A 116 -0.55 5.86 -12.86
C ASP A 116 -1.43 7.04 -12.41
N VAL A 117 -1.99 6.93 -11.21
CA VAL A 117 -2.85 7.95 -10.58
C VAL A 117 -2.10 8.83 -9.57
N GLY A 118 -0.78 8.67 -9.46
CA GLY A 118 0.05 9.51 -8.61
C GLY A 118 0.10 9.02 -7.16
N ASP A 119 0.40 9.94 -6.25
CA ASP A 119 0.66 9.63 -4.85
C ASP A 119 -0.39 10.29 -3.96
N VAL A 120 -0.81 9.57 -2.92
CA VAL A 120 -1.57 10.14 -1.80
C VAL A 120 -0.67 11.18 -1.12
N PRO A 121 -1.13 12.44 -0.90
CA PRO A 121 -0.39 13.48 -0.16
C PRO A 121 -0.27 13.19 1.36
N VAL A 122 0.41 12.10 1.70
CA VAL A 122 0.51 11.57 3.07
C VAL A 122 1.15 12.59 4.01
N GLN A 123 2.21 13.27 3.58
CA GLN A 123 2.96 14.17 4.45
C GLN A 123 2.17 15.45 4.74
N GLU A 124 1.42 15.95 3.76
CA GLU A 124 0.52 17.11 3.88
C GLU A 124 -0.65 16.82 4.82
N ILE A 125 -1.23 15.61 4.72
CA ILE A 125 -2.31 15.18 5.61
C ILE A 125 -1.79 15.06 7.05
N ARG A 126 -0.59 14.50 7.25
CA ARG A 126 0.03 14.39 8.59
C ARG A 126 0.36 15.77 9.16
N ASP A 127 0.89 16.69 8.34
CA ASP A 127 1.26 18.05 8.77
C ASP A 127 0.06 18.84 9.29
N CYS A 128 -1.14 18.64 8.74
CA CYS A 128 -2.35 19.29 9.26
C CYS A 128 -2.93 18.63 10.54
N GLY A 129 -2.21 17.67 11.15
CA GLY A 129 -2.52 17.11 12.47
C GLY A 129 -3.60 16.04 12.46
N VAL A 130 -3.78 15.36 11.33
CA VAL A 130 -4.69 14.22 11.18
C VAL A 130 -4.09 12.99 11.87
N ASP A 131 -4.91 12.26 12.63
CA ASP A 131 -4.52 11.02 13.28
C ASP A 131 -4.37 9.84 12.29
N ASP A 132 -3.75 8.75 12.76
CA ASP A 132 -3.51 7.57 11.92
C ASP A 132 -4.79 6.88 11.48
N ASP A 133 -5.85 6.84 12.30
CA ASP A 133 -7.11 6.21 11.93
C ASP A 133 -7.70 6.88 10.69
N ARG A 134 -7.73 8.22 10.69
CA ARG A 134 -8.23 9.03 9.60
C ARG A 134 -7.29 9.02 8.40
N LEU A 135 -5.98 9.00 8.59
CA LEU A 135 -5.01 8.84 7.50
C LEU A 135 -5.18 7.49 6.78
N MET A 136 -5.31 6.39 7.53
CA MET A 136 -5.54 5.06 6.97
C MET A 136 -6.88 4.96 6.23
N ASN A 137 -7.90 5.71 6.68
CA ASN A 137 -9.15 5.84 5.95
C ASN A 137 -8.96 6.58 4.62
N VAL A 138 -8.18 7.67 4.58
CA VAL A 138 -7.87 8.37 3.32
C VAL A 138 -7.15 7.45 2.33
N ILE A 139 -6.24 6.59 2.80
CA ILE A 139 -5.59 5.59 1.95
C ILE A 139 -6.62 4.59 1.40
N SER A 140 -7.54 4.11 2.25
CA SER A 140 -8.61 3.19 1.83
C SER A 140 -9.51 3.81 0.77
N GLU A 141 -9.94 5.06 0.98
CA GLU A 141 -10.77 5.80 0.01
C GLU A 141 -10.02 6.08 -1.29
N SER A 142 -8.72 6.37 -1.23
CA SER A 142 -7.89 6.55 -2.42
C SER A 142 -7.82 5.29 -3.29
N VAL A 143 -7.78 4.10 -2.65
CA VAL A 143 -7.86 2.81 -3.35
C VAL A 143 -9.24 2.62 -3.99
N LYS A 144 -10.33 2.93 -3.26
CA LYS A 144 -11.70 2.84 -3.78
C LYS A 144 -11.92 3.76 -4.99
N LEU A 145 -11.37 4.98 -4.96
CA LEU A 145 -11.42 5.92 -6.09
C LEU A 145 -10.77 5.35 -7.37
N VAL A 146 -9.71 4.55 -7.24
CA VAL A 146 -9.13 3.83 -8.39
C VAL A 146 -10.06 2.73 -8.86
N MET A 147 -10.65 1.95 -7.94
CA MET A 147 -11.54 0.83 -8.27
C MET A 147 -12.90 1.28 -8.82
N ASP A 148 -13.35 2.50 -8.52
CA ASP A 148 -14.57 3.11 -9.07
C ASP A 148 -14.47 3.38 -10.58
N GLU A 149 -13.24 3.50 -11.09
CA GLU A 149 -12.99 3.76 -12.51
C GLU A 149 -12.75 2.44 -13.26
N GLU A 150 -13.80 1.81 -13.77
CA GLU A 150 -13.64 0.60 -14.58
C GLU A 150 -12.80 0.86 -15.85
N PRO A 151 -11.87 -0.03 -16.24
CA PRO A 151 -11.52 -1.32 -15.65
C PRO A 151 -10.26 -1.27 -14.75
N LEU A 152 -9.97 -0.13 -14.11
CA LEU A 152 -8.73 0.04 -13.35
C LEU A 152 -8.67 -0.90 -12.13
N ARG A 153 -7.48 -1.43 -11.86
CA ARG A 153 -7.16 -2.20 -10.65
C ARG A 153 -5.94 -1.61 -9.96
N PRO A 154 -6.01 -1.37 -8.64
CA PRO A 154 -4.94 -0.70 -7.91
C PRO A 154 -3.70 -1.59 -7.79
N LEU A 155 -2.53 -1.05 -8.15
CA LEU A 155 -1.22 -1.56 -7.75
C LEU A 155 -0.55 -0.49 -6.89
N VAL A 156 -0.46 -0.77 -5.59
CA VAL A 156 -0.03 0.24 -4.62
C VAL A 156 1.48 0.24 -4.48
N LEU A 157 2.10 1.41 -4.67
CA LEU A 157 3.53 1.61 -4.42
C LEU A 157 3.73 2.01 -2.96
N GLY A 158 4.46 1.14 -2.27
CA GLY A 158 4.76 1.27 -0.86
C GLY A 158 5.38 2.60 -0.48
N GLY A 159 4.99 3.03 0.70
CA GLY A 159 5.96 3.18 1.76
C GLY A 159 6.08 1.87 2.54
N ASP A 160 6.08 1.92 3.88
CA ASP A 160 6.23 0.74 4.72
C ASP A 160 5.02 -0.20 4.72
N HIS A 161 5.19 -1.38 5.33
CA HIS A 161 4.21 -2.48 5.22
C HIS A 161 2.87 -2.22 5.95
N SER A 162 2.76 -1.12 6.72
CA SER A 162 1.50 -0.77 7.39
C SER A 162 0.37 -0.48 6.41
N ILE A 163 0.71 0.00 5.20
CA ILE A 163 -0.28 0.40 4.19
C ILE A 163 -1.06 -0.79 3.63
N SER A 164 -0.57 -2.03 3.76
CA SER A 164 -1.28 -3.22 3.28
C SER A 164 -2.63 -3.38 3.97
N TYR A 165 -2.75 -3.00 5.25
CA TYR A 165 -4.01 -3.07 5.98
C TYR A 165 -5.14 -2.23 5.35
N PRO A 166 -5.02 -0.88 5.23
CA PRO A 166 -6.07 -0.08 4.62
C PRO A 166 -6.32 -0.43 3.14
N VAL A 167 -5.30 -0.86 2.41
CA VAL A 167 -5.43 -1.26 1.00
C VAL A 167 -6.27 -2.53 0.87
N VAL A 168 -5.93 -3.59 1.61
CA VAL A 168 -6.67 -4.86 1.58
C VAL A 168 -8.10 -4.68 2.10
N ARG A 169 -8.28 -3.89 3.17
CA ARG A 169 -9.61 -3.50 3.66
C ARG A 169 -10.45 -2.87 2.56
N ALA A 170 -9.93 -1.87 1.86
CA ALA A 170 -10.64 -1.19 0.79
C ALA A 170 -11.04 -2.13 -0.35
N VAL A 171 -10.13 -3.02 -0.78
CA VAL A 171 -10.39 -4.00 -1.83
C VAL A 171 -11.48 -4.98 -1.40
N SER A 172 -11.37 -5.55 -0.19
CA SER A 172 -12.35 -6.49 0.33
C SER A 172 -13.74 -5.86 0.49
N GLU A 173 -13.82 -4.65 1.04
CA GLU A 173 -15.08 -3.88 1.15
C GLU A 173 -15.70 -3.61 -0.22
N LYS A 174 -14.89 -3.20 -1.20
CA LYS A 174 -15.37 -2.85 -2.54
C LYS A 174 -15.84 -4.05 -3.34
N LEU A 175 -15.20 -5.21 -3.16
CA LEU A 175 -15.59 -6.47 -3.78
C LEU A 175 -16.71 -7.20 -3.01
N GLY A 176 -17.06 -6.75 -1.80
CA GLY A 176 -18.14 -7.31 -1.00
C GLY A 176 -17.79 -8.65 -0.34
N GLY A 177 -16.50 -8.95 -0.12
CA GLY A 177 -16.09 -10.22 0.47
C GLY A 177 -14.58 -10.37 0.67
N PRO A 178 -14.13 -11.44 1.35
CA PRO A 178 -12.72 -11.69 1.60
C PRO A 178 -11.96 -12.07 0.32
N VAL A 179 -10.65 -11.83 0.31
CA VAL A 179 -9.74 -12.26 -0.74
C VAL A 179 -8.78 -13.35 -0.23
N ASP A 180 -8.17 -14.12 -1.13
CA ASP A 180 -7.00 -14.93 -0.78
C ASP A 180 -5.74 -14.10 -1.04
N ILE A 181 -4.79 -14.13 -0.12
CA ILE A 181 -3.57 -13.30 -0.15
C ILE A 181 -2.33 -14.17 -0.28
N LEU A 182 -1.53 -13.89 -1.31
CA LEU A 182 -0.14 -14.29 -1.38
C LEU A 182 0.73 -13.14 -0.84
N HIS A 183 1.42 -13.40 0.26
CA HIS A 183 2.30 -12.46 0.96
C HIS A 183 3.75 -12.91 0.83
N LEU A 184 4.57 -12.12 0.14
CA LEU A 184 6.00 -12.40 -0.07
C LEU A 184 6.83 -11.53 0.89
N ASP A 185 7.37 -12.12 1.96
CA ASP A 185 8.14 -11.36 2.96
C ASP A 185 9.12 -12.26 3.73
N ALA A 186 10.15 -11.63 4.31
CA ALA A 186 11.02 -12.24 5.31
C ALA A 186 10.35 -12.38 6.70
N HIS A 187 9.37 -11.52 6.99
CA HIS A 187 8.69 -11.38 8.28
C HIS A 187 7.20 -11.71 8.13
N PRO A 188 6.54 -12.22 9.18
CA PRO A 188 5.12 -12.53 9.11
C PRO A 188 4.21 -11.30 9.31
N ASP A 189 4.73 -10.18 9.82
CA ASP A 189 3.98 -8.92 10.05
C ASP A 189 2.62 -9.11 10.74
N ILE A 190 2.58 -10.03 11.71
CA ILE A 190 1.37 -10.52 12.37
C ILE A 190 1.36 -10.31 13.89
N TYR A 191 2.25 -9.44 14.40
CA TYR A 191 2.24 -9.07 15.82
C TYR A 191 0.91 -8.43 16.20
N ASP A 192 0.40 -8.74 17.38
CA ASP A 192 -0.87 -8.17 17.85
C ASP A 192 -0.79 -6.64 17.95
N CYS A 193 0.24 -6.12 18.63
CA CYS A 193 0.49 -4.69 18.71
C CYS A 193 1.98 -4.43 18.94
N PHE A 194 2.74 -4.26 17.86
CA PHE A 194 4.19 -4.07 17.96
C PHE A 194 4.53 -2.68 18.53
N GLU A 195 5.26 -2.65 19.65
CA GLU A 195 5.67 -1.43 20.38
C GLU A 195 4.51 -0.47 20.71
N GLY A 196 3.29 -1.01 20.90
CA GLY A 196 2.11 -0.21 21.22
C GLY A 196 1.48 0.52 20.03
N ASN A 197 2.01 0.35 18.81
CA ASN A 197 1.42 0.89 17.59
C ASN A 197 0.58 -0.18 16.86
N LYS A 198 -0.75 -0.05 16.90
CA LYS A 198 -1.67 -0.96 16.18
C LYS A 198 -1.50 -0.93 14.66
N TYR A 199 -0.93 0.17 14.13
CA TYR A 199 -0.59 0.37 12.73
C TYR A 199 0.87 0.09 12.41
N SER A 200 1.64 -0.49 13.33
CA SER A 200 3.02 -0.87 13.04
C SER A 200 3.09 -1.69 11.76
N HIS A 201 4.12 -1.44 10.95
CA HIS A 201 4.38 -2.22 9.74
C HIS A 201 4.48 -3.73 10.02
N ALA A 202 4.88 -4.12 11.24
CA ALA A 202 4.99 -5.50 11.71
C ALA A 202 3.65 -6.09 12.24
N SER A 203 2.55 -5.34 12.15
CA SER A 203 1.22 -5.74 12.66
C SER A 203 0.12 -5.67 11.59
N SER A 204 0.46 -5.31 10.35
CA SER A 204 -0.52 -5.09 9.28
C SER A 204 -1.36 -6.33 8.97
N PHE A 205 -0.78 -7.53 8.99
CA PHE A 205 -1.51 -8.76 8.74
C PHE A 205 -2.37 -9.22 9.92
N ALA A 206 -2.01 -8.86 11.15
CA ALA A 206 -2.92 -9.07 12.29
C ALA A 206 -4.22 -8.27 12.07
N ARG A 207 -4.12 -7.00 11.68
CA ARG A 207 -5.29 -6.14 11.37
C ARG A 207 -6.11 -6.68 10.20
N ILE A 208 -5.45 -7.21 9.17
CA ILE A 208 -6.13 -7.82 8.01
C ILE A 208 -6.96 -9.03 8.44
N MET A 209 -6.37 -9.95 9.22
CA MET A 209 -7.03 -11.18 9.65
C MET A 209 -8.14 -10.90 10.67
N GLU A 210 -7.95 -9.95 11.58
CA GLU A 210 -8.98 -9.53 12.55
C GLU A 210 -10.22 -8.94 11.88
N GLY A 211 -10.02 -8.17 10.81
CA GLY A 211 -11.13 -7.60 10.04
C GLY A 211 -11.81 -8.59 9.09
N GLY A 212 -11.34 -9.85 9.02
CA GLY A 212 -11.93 -10.87 8.16
C GLY A 212 -11.80 -10.57 6.66
N TYR A 213 -10.84 -9.73 6.27
CA TYR A 213 -10.66 -9.32 4.87
C TYR A 213 -9.95 -10.39 4.02
N ALA A 214 -9.32 -11.36 4.67
CA ALA A 214 -8.63 -12.47 4.03
C ALA A 214 -9.22 -13.82 4.45
N ARG A 215 -9.41 -14.71 3.47
CA ARG A 215 -9.81 -16.10 3.72
C ARG A 215 -8.58 -16.99 3.86
N ARG A 216 -7.68 -16.98 2.88
CA ARG A 216 -6.36 -17.61 2.95
C ARG A 216 -5.27 -16.56 3.00
N LEU A 217 -4.26 -16.77 3.84
CA LEU A 217 -3.03 -15.98 3.86
C LEU A 217 -1.85 -16.93 3.73
N LEU A 218 -1.18 -16.89 2.57
CA LEU A 218 0.02 -17.66 2.29
C LEU A 218 1.23 -16.74 2.46
N GLN A 219 2.06 -16.99 3.45
CA GLN A 219 3.28 -16.22 3.68
C GLN A 219 4.49 -17.00 3.16
N VAL A 220 5.19 -16.45 2.18
CA VAL A 220 6.32 -17.11 1.51
C VAL A 220 7.58 -16.26 1.65
N GLY A 221 8.68 -16.90 2.01
CA GLY A 221 9.96 -16.22 2.23
C GLY A 221 10.32 -16.00 3.70
N ILE A 222 9.47 -16.48 4.62
CA ILE A 222 9.60 -16.26 6.06
C ILE A 222 10.94 -16.77 6.56
N ARG A 223 11.72 -15.90 7.19
CA ARG A 223 13.04 -16.22 7.77
C ARG A 223 13.36 -15.47 9.04
N SER A 224 12.45 -14.60 9.50
CA SER A 224 12.52 -13.92 10.78
C SER A 224 11.15 -14.01 11.45
N ILE A 225 10.97 -15.05 12.28
CA ILE A 225 9.71 -15.35 12.96
C ILE A 225 9.97 -15.89 14.37
N ASN A 226 9.39 -15.22 15.37
CA ASN A 226 9.48 -15.62 16.77
C ASN A 226 8.32 -16.56 17.17
N GLN A 227 8.13 -16.78 18.46
CA GLN A 227 7.03 -17.60 18.97
C GLN A 227 5.66 -16.94 18.72
N GLU A 228 5.51 -15.65 19.02
CA GLU A 228 4.25 -14.91 18.81
C GLU A 228 3.79 -14.98 17.34
N GLY A 229 4.71 -14.78 16.38
CA GLY A 229 4.39 -14.87 14.96
C GLY A 229 3.88 -16.25 14.53
N ARG A 230 4.35 -17.33 15.18
CA ARG A 230 3.83 -18.69 14.95
C ARG A 230 2.48 -18.92 15.61
N GLU A 231 2.30 -18.41 16.83
CA GLU A 231 1.04 -18.52 17.57
C GLU A 231 -0.09 -17.76 16.88
N GLN A 232 0.17 -16.54 16.44
CA GLN A 232 -0.75 -15.74 15.63
C GLN A 232 -1.02 -16.39 14.27
N GLY A 233 0.01 -16.94 13.61
CA GLY A 233 -0.16 -17.71 12.38
C GLY A 233 -1.12 -18.88 12.57
N LYS A 234 -0.95 -19.66 13.65
CA LYS A 234 -1.86 -20.76 14.01
C LYS A 234 -3.27 -20.25 14.35
N ARG A 235 -3.39 -19.17 15.11
CA ARG A 235 -4.67 -18.56 15.52
C ARG A 235 -5.52 -18.18 14.31
N PHE A 236 -4.90 -17.58 13.29
CA PHE A 236 -5.59 -17.08 12.10
C PHE A 236 -5.61 -18.07 10.93
N GLY A 237 -5.05 -19.28 11.08
CA GLY A 237 -5.03 -20.27 10.00
C GLY A 237 -4.11 -19.91 8.83
N VAL A 238 -2.99 -19.25 9.10
CA VAL A 238 -2.03 -18.77 8.11
C VAL A 238 -1.13 -19.92 7.62
N GLU A 239 -0.91 -19.99 6.31
CA GLU A 239 0.01 -20.92 5.67
C GLU A 239 1.42 -20.31 5.61
N GLN A 240 2.27 -20.59 6.60
CA GLN A 240 3.61 -19.99 6.76
C GLN A 240 4.73 -20.85 6.15
N TYR A 241 5.20 -20.48 4.97
CA TYR A 241 6.29 -21.14 4.24
C TYR A 241 7.64 -20.49 4.56
N GLU A 242 8.37 -21.10 5.51
CA GLU A 242 9.68 -20.65 5.94
C GLU A 242 10.78 -21.03 4.93
N MET A 243 11.77 -20.16 4.73
CA MET A 243 12.88 -20.38 3.79
C MET A 243 13.65 -21.68 4.03
N ARG A 244 13.69 -22.17 5.28
CA ARG A 244 14.32 -23.45 5.65
C ARG A 244 13.68 -24.68 5.00
N THR A 245 12.45 -24.57 4.49
CA THR A 245 11.75 -25.64 3.76
C THR A 245 11.53 -25.33 2.29
N PHE A 246 12.03 -24.20 1.78
CA PHE A 246 11.75 -23.72 0.42
C PHE A 246 12.00 -24.77 -0.67
N SER A 247 13.10 -25.53 -0.60
CA SER A 247 13.39 -26.57 -1.61
C SER A 247 12.31 -27.66 -1.68
N LYS A 248 11.66 -27.98 -0.55
CA LYS A 248 10.56 -28.94 -0.48
C LYS A 248 9.24 -28.30 -0.93
N ASP A 249 9.02 -27.04 -0.58
CA ASP A 249 7.74 -26.35 -0.81
C ASP A 249 7.62 -25.79 -2.24
N ARG A 250 8.75 -25.52 -2.89
CA ARG A 250 8.86 -24.90 -4.21
C ARG A 250 7.94 -25.53 -5.28
N PRO A 251 7.85 -26.85 -5.47
CA PRO A 251 6.98 -27.43 -6.48
C PRO A 251 5.50 -27.09 -6.28
N MET A 252 5.05 -26.96 -5.03
CA MET A 252 3.67 -26.56 -4.72
C MET A 252 3.49 -25.04 -4.90
N LEU A 253 4.47 -24.23 -4.45
CA LEU A 253 4.42 -22.77 -4.56
C LEU A 253 4.44 -22.28 -6.02
N GLU A 254 5.17 -22.96 -6.91
CA GLU A 254 5.18 -22.65 -8.35
C GLU A 254 3.85 -23.00 -9.05
N ASN A 255 3.01 -23.82 -8.42
CA ASN A 255 1.74 -24.34 -8.98
C ASN A 255 0.50 -23.83 -8.24
N LEU A 256 0.59 -22.71 -7.50
CA LEU A 256 -0.54 -22.17 -6.73
C LEU A 256 -1.79 -21.85 -7.57
N VAL A 257 -1.60 -21.46 -8.84
CA VAL A 257 -2.69 -21.11 -9.77
C VAL A 257 -3.41 -22.35 -10.31
N SER A 258 -2.72 -23.47 -10.49
CA SER A 258 -3.33 -24.70 -11.03
C SER A 258 -4.14 -25.49 -10.00
N LEU A 259 -3.95 -25.20 -8.70
CA LEU A 259 -4.66 -25.88 -7.61
C LEU A 259 -5.97 -25.19 -7.18
N SER A 260 -6.30 -24.01 -7.72
CA SER A 260 -7.39 -23.16 -7.21
C SER A 260 -8.42 -22.70 -8.25
N LEU A 261 -8.22 -23.02 -9.53
CA LEU A 261 -9.23 -22.84 -10.56
C LEU A 261 -9.98 -24.17 -10.75
N PRO A 262 -11.31 -24.25 -10.48
CA PRO A 262 -12.10 -25.29 -11.09
C PRO A 262 -11.91 -25.16 -12.61
N GLU A 263 -11.64 -26.28 -13.28
CA GLU A 263 -11.64 -26.37 -14.74
C GLU A 263 -12.86 -25.61 -15.26
N PHE A 264 -12.62 -24.55 -16.06
CA PHE A 264 -13.66 -23.99 -16.89
C PHE A 264 -14.11 -25.12 -17.83
N ARG A 265 -15.20 -25.79 -17.48
CA ARG A 265 -15.95 -26.61 -18.44
C ARG A 265 -16.37 -25.66 -19.54
N GLN A 266 -15.73 -25.78 -20.70
CA GLN A 266 -16.33 -25.35 -21.95
C GLN A 266 -17.56 -26.23 -22.15
N ASP A 267 -18.72 -25.72 -21.77
CA ASP A 267 -19.96 -26.24 -22.34
C ASP A 267 -20.00 -25.75 -23.80
N GLU A 268 -19.60 -26.64 -24.70
CA GLU A 268 -19.95 -26.54 -26.12
C GLU A 268 -21.47 -26.69 -26.25
N GLU A 269 -22.16 -25.60 -26.56
CA GLU A 269 -23.44 -25.64 -27.30
C GLU A 269 -23.78 -24.22 -27.79
N TYR A 270 -23.57 -23.98 -29.09
CA TYR A 270 -24.48 -23.30 -30.02
C TYR A 270 -24.04 -23.55 -31.46
#